data_AF-A0A6J5Z899-F1
#
_entry.id   AF-A0A6J5Z899-F1
#
_cell.length_a   1.000
_cell.length_b   1.000
_cell.length_c   1.000
_cell.angle_alpha   90.00
_cell.angle_beta   90.00
_cell.angle_gamma   90.00
#
_symmetry.space_group_name_H-M   'P 1'
#
loop_
_entity.id
_entity.type
_entity.pdbx_description
1 polymer ?
#
loop_
_entity_poly.entity_id
_entity_poly.type
_entity_poly.pdbx_seq_one_letter_code
_entity_poly.pdbx_strand_id
1 'polypeptide(L)'
;MSALTSFEQAEIQSLVVSGKSGTITFPLGQAFTSWKEASSIRIGDLVEDFTPVDPFTLMIEAVGNRINGEPVWLPSLRESLWVMAVLDKIKVSAK
;
A
#
# COMPACT_ATOMS: atom_id res chain seq x y z
N MET A 1 -22.34 -9.92 -22.15
CA MET A 1 -21.11 -10.32 -21.45
C MET A 1 -21.07 -9.49 -20.17
N SER A 2 -21.50 -10.06 -19.04
CA SER A 2 -21.62 -9.32 -17.78
C SER A 2 -20.21 -9.15 -17.20
N ALA A 3 -19.70 -7.93 -17.14
CA ALA A 3 -18.53 -7.64 -16.33
C ALA A 3 -18.96 -7.81 -14.87
N LEU A 4 -18.63 -8.96 -14.27
CA LEU A 4 -18.67 -9.10 -12.81
C LEU A 4 -17.80 -7.98 -12.25
N THR A 5 -18.44 -7.00 -11.61
CA THR A 5 -17.72 -5.86 -11.05
C THR A 5 -16.93 -6.37 -9.85
N SER A 6 -15.68 -5.91 -9.70
CA SER A 6 -14.76 -6.29 -8.60
C SER A 6 -15.37 -6.08 -7.19
N PHE A 7 -16.49 -5.35 -7.08
CA PHE A 7 -17.22 -5.11 -5.84
C PHE A 7 -18.03 -6.32 -5.35
N GLU A 8 -18.35 -7.28 -6.22
CA GLU A 8 -19.12 -8.50 -5.87
C GLU A 8 -18.22 -9.72 -5.61
N GLN A 9 -16.91 -9.58 -5.76
CA GLN A 9 -15.94 -10.67 -5.56
C GLN A 9 -15.42 -10.68 -4.12
N ALA A 10 -15.03 -11.86 -3.64
CA ALA A 10 -14.28 -11.96 -2.38
C ALA A 10 -13.02 -11.09 -2.46
N GLU A 11 -12.71 -10.39 -1.36
CA GLU A 11 -11.58 -9.47 -1.32
C GLU A 11 -10.26 -10.23 -1.55
N ILE A 12 -9.63 -9.96 -2.69
CA ILE A 12 -8.31 -10.47 -3.03
C ILE A 12 -7.38 -9.27 -3.11
N GLN A 13 -6.65 -9.04 -2.03
CA GLN A 13 -5.61 -8.01 -1.99
C GLN A 13 -4.26 -8.66 -2.26
N SER A 14 -3.61 -8.22 -3.33
CA SER A 14 -2.24 -8.62 -3.65
C SER A 14 -1.48 -7.43 -4.23
N LEU A 15 -0.20 -7.35 -3.88
CA LEU A 15 0.73 -6.43 -4.52
C LEU A 15 1.97 -7.22 -4.93
N VAL A 16 2.33 -7.11 -6.20
CA VAL A 16 3.52 -7.73 -6.79
C VAL A 16 4.30 -6.66 -7.54
N VAL A 17 5.56 -6.47 -7.18
CA VAL A 17 6.49 -5.57 -7.86
C VAL A 17 7.57 -6.43 -8.51
N SER A 18 7.57 -6.49 -9.85
CA SER A 18 8.51 -7.30 -10.62
C SER A 18 9.55 -6.43 -11.32
N GLY A 19 10.81 -6.82 -11.22
CA GLY A 19 11.94 -6.20 -11.91
C GLY A 19 12.84 -7.25 -12.55
N LYS A 20 13.90 -6.81 -13.23
CA LYS A 20 14.86 -7.72 -13.89
C LYS A 20 15.58 -8.66 -12.91
N SER A 21 15.78 -8.20 -11.67
CA SER A 21 16.55 -8.91 -10.65
C SER A 21 15.69 -9.76 -9.71
N GLY A 22 14.37 -9.75 -9.87
CA GLY A 22 13.46 -10.51 -9.01
C GLY A 22 12.13 -9.82 -8.78
N THR A 23 11.39 -10.37 -7.83
CA THR A 23 10.02 -9.96 -7.52
C THR A 23 9.87 -9.72 -6.02
N ILE A 24 9.14 -8.67 -5.67
CA ILE A 24 8.66 -8.40 -4.32
C ILE A 24 7.17 -8.72 -4.29
N THR A 25 6.73 -9.53 -3.34
CA THR A 25 5.34 -9.97 -3.22
C THR A 25 4.86 -9.81 -1.78
N PHE A 26 3.68 -9.22 -1.63
CA PHE A 26 2.92 -9.23 -0.39
C PHE A 26 2.06 -10.49 -0.37
N PRO A 27 2.17 -11.37 0.64
CA PRO A 27 1.32 -12.55 0.75
C PRO A 27 -0.16 -12.19 0.77
N LEU A 28 -0.99 -13.14 0.33
CA LEU A 28 -2.43 -12.93 0.14
C LEU A 28 -3.08 -12.38 1.41
N GLY A 29 -3.79 -11.26 1.28
CA GLY A 29 -4.50 -10.61 2.40
C GLY A 29 -3.60 -9.82 3.35
N GLN A 30 -2.29 -9.72 3.09
CA GLN A 30 -1.37 -8.89 3.89
C GLN A 30 -1.03 -7.56 3.21
N ALA A 31 -1.55 -7.32 2.01
CA ALA A 31 -1.34 -6.07 1.30
C ALA A 31 -2.34 -5.01 1.81
N PHE A 32 -1.85 -3.90 2.37
CA PHE A 32 -2.63 -2.70 2.73
C PHE A 32 -3.65 -2.82 3.89
N THR A 33 -3.89 -4.00 4.45
CA THR A 33 -4.94 -4.22 5.48
C THR A 33 -4.45 -4.78 6.81
N SER A 34 -3.15 -5.04 6.98
CA SER A 34 -2.61 -5.54 8.25
C SER A 34 -2.81 -4.51 9.37
N TRP A 35 -3.78 -4.74 10.26
CA TRP A 35 -4.05 -3.91 11.43
C TRP A 35 -3.96 -4.75 12.70
N LYS A 36 -2.97 -4.44 13.55
CA LYS A 36 -2.67 -5.19 14.78
C LYS A 36 -2.46 -6.69 14.54
N GLU A 37 -2.00 -7.03 13.34
CA GLU A 37 -1.69 -8.39 12.93
C GLU A 37 -0.26 -8.44 12.36
N ALA A 38 0.40 -9.58 12.54
CA ALA A 38 1.72 -9.81 11.96
C ALA A 38 1.61 -9.87 10.43
N SER A 39 2.60 -9.35 9.75
CA SER A 39 2.65 -9.34 8.28
C SER A 39 4.03 -9.71 7.79
N SER A 40 4.17 -9.96 6.49
CA SER A 40 5.43 -10.33 5.88
C SER A 40 5.51 -9.80 4.45
N ILE A 41 6.74 -9.70 3.94
CA ILE A 41 7.01 -9.41 2.54
C ILE A 41 8.00 -10.44 2.00
N ARG A 42 7.78 -10.93 0.78
CA ARG A 42 8.70 -11.82 0.09
C ARG A 42 9.51 -11.04 -0.94
N ILE A 43 10.83 -11.17 -0.91
CA ILE A 43 11.79 -10.52 -1.82
C ILE A 43 12.65 -11.62 -2.46
N GLY A 44 12.29 -12.04 -3.68
CA GLY A 44 12.85 -13.25 -4.28
C GLY A 44 12.57 -14.47 -3.40
N ASP A 45 13.62 -15.09 -2.89
CA ASP A 45 13.53 -16.25 -1.99
C ASP A 45 13.55 -15.87 -0.49
N LEU A 46 13.82 -14.60 -0.16
CA LEU A 46 13.81 -14.10 1.21
C LEU A 46 12.38 -13.75 1.65
N VAL A 47 12.01 -14.10 2.88
CA VAL A 47 10.81 -13.63 3.55
C VAL A 47 11.24 -12.79 4.76
N GLU A 48 10.75 -11.55 4.82
CA GLU A 48 10.91 -10.69 5.98
C GLU A 48 9.57 -10.60 6.72
N ASP A 49 9.61 -10.84 8.03
CA ASP A 49 8.45 -10.81 8.92
C ASP A 49 8.42 -9.52 9.73
N PHE A 50 7.22 -8.97 9.92
CA PHE A 50 6.96 -7.75 10.68
C PHE A 50 6.02 -8.06 11.84
N THR A 51 6.34 -7.49 13.00
CA THR A 51 5.48 -7.59 14.18
C THR A 51 4.16 -6.87 13.97
N PRO A 52 3.08 -7.29 14.67
CA PRO A 52 1.83 -6.56 14.68
C PRO A 52 2.00 -5.08 15.04
N VAL A 53 1.42 -4.19 14.24
CA VAL A 53 1.40 -2.74 14.48
C VAL A 53 0.03 -2.15 14.21
N ASP A 54 -0.25 -0.98 14.78
CA ASP A 54 -1.39 -0.16 14.38
C ASP A 54 -0.93 0.88 13.34
N PRO A 55 -1.05 0.60 12.02
CA PRO A 55 -0.56 1.51 10.98
C PRO A 55 -1.24 2.89 11.02
N PHE A 56 -2.49 2.99 11.48
CA PHE A 56 -3.20 4.27 11.56
C PHE A 56 -2.61 5.15 12.65
N THR A 57 -2.31 4.56 13.80
CA THR A 57 -1.62 5.25 14.90
C THR A 57 -0.25 5.71 14.45
N LEU A 58 0.55 4.84 13.80
CA LEU A 58 1.87 5.20 13.27
C LEU A 58 1.81 6.37 12.27
N MET A 59 0.80 6.41 11.40
CA MET A 59 0.61 7.53 10.46
C MET A 59 0.28 8.85 11.18
N ILE A 60 -0.59 8.82 12.19
CA ILE A 60 -0.96 10.01 12.97
C ILE A 60 0.24 10.52 13.78
N GLU A 61 0.95 9.62 14.43
CA GLU A 61 2.19 9.93 15.17
C GLU A 61 3.25 10.53 14.25
N ALA A 62 3.43 9.99 13.04
CA ALA A 62 4.36 10.55 12.07
C ALA A 62 4.01 12.00 11.67
N VAL A 63 2.73 12.35 11.58
CA VAL A 63 2.32 13.74 11.34
C VAL A 63 2.61 14.61 12.57
N GLY A 64 2.29 14.15 13.77
CA GLY A 64 2.59 14.85 15.02
C GLY A 64 4.09 15.14 15.17
N ASN A 65 4.92 14.13 14.95
CA ASN A 65 6.38 14.22 15.00
C ASN A 65 6.90 15.25 14.00
N ARG A 66 6.37 15.27 12.76
CA ARG A 66 6.74 16.28 11.77
C ARG A 66 6.40 17.70 12.23
N ILE A 67 5.21 17.90 12.82
CA ILE A 67 4.78 19.21 13.33
C ILE A 67 5.71 19.68 14.47
N ASN A 68 6.18 18.75 15.29
CA ASN A 68 7.14 19.01 16.37
C ASN A 68 8.58 19.19 15.88
N GLY A 69 8.84 19.12 14.57
CA GLY A 69 10.16 19.30 13.97
C GLY A 69 11.05 18.06 14.00
N GLU A 70 10.50 16.89 14.30
CA GLU A 70 11.26 15.64 14.34
C GLU A 70 11.54 15.09 12.91
N PRO A 71 12.70 14.44 12.71
CA PRO A 71 13.03 13.82 11.44
C PRO A 71 12.21 12.53 11.26
N VAL A 72 11.09 12.66 10.56
CA VAL A 72 10.20 11.54 10.21
C VAL A 72 9.92 11.54 8.72
N TRP A 73 9.67 10.36 8.13
CA TRP A 73 9.24 10.27 6.74
C TRP A 73 7.73 10.48 6.64
N LEU A 74 7.31 11.31 5.69
CA LEU A 74 5.92 11.47 5.27
C LEU A 74 5.92 11.58 3.74
N PRO A 75 4.88 11.09 3.05
CA PRO A 75 4.72 11.33 1.62
C PRO A 75 4.80 12.82 1.30
N SER A 76 5.47 13.17 0.20
CA SER A 76 5.58 14.57 -0.22
C SER A 76 4.28 15.05 -0.87
N LEU A 77 4.01 16.36 -0.78
CA LEU A 77 2.89 17.00 -1.49
C LEU A 77 2.96 16.74 -3.00
N ARG A 78 4.17 16.65 -3.56
CA ARG A 78 4.39 16.37 -4.97
C ARG A 78 3.87 14.97 -5.35
N GLU A 79 4.18 13.96 -4.54
CA GLU A 79 3.67 12.60 -4.75
C GLU A 79 2.15 12.56 -4.61
N SER A 80 1.57 13.27 -3.62
CA SER A 80 0.12 13.36 -3.47
C SER A 80 -0.57 13.95 -4.71
N LEU A 81 -0.03 15.04 -5.27
CA LEU A 81 -0.54 15.63 -6.51
C LEU A 81 -0.41 14.70 -7.71
N TRP A 82 0.69 13.95 -7.79
CA TRP A 82 0.89 12.97 -8.86
C TRP A 82 -0.13 11.83 -8.79
N VAL A 83 -0.39 11.29 -7.58
CA VAL A 83 -1.43 10.26 -7.37
C VAL A 83 -2.79 10.78 -7.85
N MET A 84 -3.16 12.00 -7.47
CA MET A 84 -4.42 12.61 -7.92
C MET A 84 -4.50 12.73 -9.44
N ALA A 85 -3.44 13.18 -10.10
CA ALA A 85 -3.40 13.27 -11.56
C ALA A 85 -3.55 11.90 -12.26
N VAL A 86 -3.01 10.83 -11.67
CA VAL A 86 -3.20 9.46 -12.17
C VAL A 86 -4.65 9.01 -11.99
N LEU A 87 -5.26 9.25 -10.82
CA LEU A 87 -6.66 8.91 -10.56
C LEU A 87 -7.62 9.63 -11.51
N ASP A 88 -7.37 10.91 -11.82
CA ASP A 88 -8.18 11.66 -12.77
C ASP A 88 -8.12 11.08 -14.19
N LYS A 89 -6.94 10.63 -14.62
CA LYS A 89 -6.79 9.94 -15.92
C LYS A 89 -7.57 8.63 -15.97
N ILE A 90 -7.51 7.82 -14.90
CA ILE A 90 -8.25 6.55 -14.81
C ILE A 90 -9.76 6.80 -14.94
N LYS A 91 -10.29 7.81 -14.24
CA LYS A 91 -11.72 8.18 -14.30
C LYS A 91 -12.16 8.58 -15.70
N VAL A 92 -11.32 9.30 -16.44
CA VAL A 92 -11.63 9.72 -17.82
C VAL A 92 -11.60 8.52 -18.77
N SER A 93 -10.65 7.60 -18.62
CA SER A 93 -10.50 6.41 -19.47
C SER A 93 -11.51 5.29 -19.20
N ALA A 94 -12.22 5.33 -18.07
CA ALA A 94 -13.26 4.36 -17.70
C ALA A 94 -14.67 4.74 -18.19
N LYS A 95 -14.81 5.86 -18.91
CA LYS A 95 -16.02 6.26 -19.65
C LYS A 95 -15.96 5.77 -21.09
#